data_AF-A0A7Z0SSZ7-F1
#
_entry.id   AF-A0A7Z0SSZ7-F1
#
_cell.length_a   1.000
_cell.length_b   1.000
_cell.length_c   1.000
_cell.angle_alpha   90.00
_cell.angle_beta   90.00
_cell.angle_gamma   90.00
#
_symmetry.space_group_name_H-M   'P 1'
#
loop_
_entity.id
_entity.type
_entity.pdbx_description
1 polymer ?
#
loop_
_entity_poly.entity_id
_entity_poly.type
_entity_poly.pdbx_seq_one_letter_code
_entity_poly.pdbx_strand_id
1 'polypeptide(L)'
;MTKRAFWLSKSKIMSGRQCAKRLWLETHCREHAEVSHATQMTYDHGHMFGDIARSLIGEGPLIEHVDDIGLTISETKNLMRSNRTLFEPAF
;
A
#
# COMPACT_ATOMS: atom_id res chain seq x y z
N MET A 1 -23.26 -15.92 -6.30
CA MET A 1 -21.79 -15.98 -6.52
C MET A 1 -21.25 -14.56 -6.47
N THR A 2 -20.52 -14.20 -5.42
CA THR A 2 -19.89 -12.88 -5.30
C THR A 2 -18.73 -12.80 -6.28
N LYS A 3 -18.78 -11.87 -7.24
CA LYS A 3 -17.64 -11.63 -8.15
C LYS A 3 -16.44 -11.19 -7.30
N ARG A 4 -15.31 -11.91 -7.40
CA ARG A 4 -14.03 -11.43 -6.84
C ARG A 4 -13.63 -10.18 -7.60
N ALA A 5 -13.53 -9.05 -6.90
CA ALA A 5 -12.99 -7.82 -7.45
C ALA A 5 -11.46 -7.87 -7.43
N PHE A 6 -10.83 -7.64 -8.58
CA PHE A 6 -9.38 -7.56 -8.69
C PHE A 6 -8.95 -6.11 -8.79
N TRP A 7 -8.30 -5.61 -7.73
CA TRP A 7 -7.78 -4.25 -7.69
C TRP A 7 -6.38 -4.19 -8.31
N LEU A 8 -6.10 -3.09 -9.02
CA LEU A 8 -4.75 -2.72 -9.42
C LEU A 8 -4.09 -1.94 -8.29
N SER A 9 -2.82 -2.25 -8.04
CA SER A 9 -1.93 -1.53 -7.13
C SER A 9 -0.67 -1.12 -7.89
N LYS A 10 0.13 -0.22 -7.31
CA LYS A 10 1.45 0.15 -7.88
C LYS A 10 2.31 -1.10 -8.12
N SER A 11 2.36 -2.01 -7.16
CA SER A 11 3.08 -3.29 -7.29
C SER A 11 2.55 -4.16 -8.43
N LYS A 12 1.22 -4.31 -8.58
CA LYS A 12 0.64 -5.09 -9.68
C LYS A 12 0.90 -4.49 -11.06
N ILE A 13 0.86 -3.16 -11.18
CA ILE A 13 1.23 -2.50 -12.43
C ILE A 13 2.69 -2.82 -12.77
N MET A 14 3.60 -2.70 -11.80
CA MET A 14 5.01 -3.03 -12.00
C MET A 14 5.20 -4.51 -12.36
N SER A 15 4.52 -5.44 -11.67
CA SER A 15 4.55 -6.87 -12.00
C SER A 15 4.09 -7.13 -13.43
N GLY A 16 2.99 -6.51 -13.87
CA GLY A 16 2.47 -6.65 -15.22
C GLY A 16 3.42 -6.11 -16.29
N ARG A 17 4.07 -4.97 -16.01
CA ARG A 17 5.08 -4.38 -16.90
C ARG A 17 6.34 -5.25 -17.01
N GLN A 18 6.74 -5.92 -15.94
CA GLN A 18 7.88 -6.83 -15.95
C GLN A 18 7.53 -8.15 -16.64
N CYS A 19 6.36 -8.72 -16.33
CA CYS A 19 5.90 -9.99 -16.86
C CYS A 19 4.39 -10.17 -16.64
N ALA A 20 3.61 -10.29 -17.72
CA ALA A 20 2.17 -10.52 -17.64
C ALA A 20 1.80 -11.80 -16.84
N LYS A 21 2.61 -12.87 -16.96
CA LYS A 21 2.41 -14.11 -16.20
C LYS A 21 2.59 -13.90 -14.70
N ARG A 22 3.53 -13.04 -14.28
CA ARG A 22 3.73 -12.69 -12.87
C ARG A 22 2.48 -12.02 -12.29
N LEU A 23 1.94 -11.01 -12.98
CA LEU A 23 0.70 -10.34 -12.56
C LEU A 23 -0.47 -11.33 -12.43
N TRP A 24 -0.59 -12.26 -13.37
CA TRP A 24 -1.64 -13.28 -13.34
C TRP A 24 -1.51 -14.17 -12.10
N LEU A 25 -0.31 -14.69 -11.80
CA LEU A 25 -0.04 -15.51 -10.62
C LEU A 25 -0.32 -14.75 -9.32
N GLU A 26 0.17 -13.51 -9.19
CA GLU A 26 -0.06 -12.66 -8.01
C GLU A 26 -1.54 -12.24 -7.82
N THR A 27 -2.38 -12.43 -8.84
CA THR A 27 -3.80 -12.07 -8.79
C THR A 27 -4.69 -13.29 -8.55
N HIS A 28 -4.38 -14.43 -9.17
CA HIS A 28 -5.23 -15.62 -9.17
C HIS A 28 -4.72 -16.76 -8.29
N CYS A 29 -3.42 -16.79 -7.96
CA CYS A 29 -2.75 -17.87 -7.25
C CYS A 29 -1.88 -17.32 -6.09
N ARG A 30 -2.46 -16.42 -5.29
CA ARG A 30 -1.76 -15.67 -4.23
C ARG A 30 -1.20 -16.56 -3.13
N GLU A 31 -1.87 -17.68 -2.88
CA GLU A 31 -1.49 -18.71 -1.92
C GLU A 31 -0.13 -19.37 -2.22
N HIS A 32 0.39 -19.21 -3.44
CA HIS A 32 1.70 -19.69 -3.84
C HIS A 32 2.79 -18.61 -3.80
N ALA A 33 2.44 -17.38 -3.38
CA ALA A 33 3.43 -16.32 -3.26
C ALA A 33 4.35 -16.58 -2.05
N GLU A 34 5.65 -16.53 -2.28
CA GLU A 34 6.67 -16.63 -1.24
C GLU A 34 7.40 -15.30 -1.09
N VAL A 35 7.52 -14.82 0.14
CA VAL A 35 8.33 -13.65 0.48
C VAL A 35 9.63 -14.16 1.09
N SER A 36 10.74 -13.92 0.41
CA SER A 36 12.05 -14.31 0.94
C SER A 36 12.38 -13.53 2.22
N HIS A 37 13.18 -14.11 3.11
CA HIS A 37 13.61 -13.43 4.33
C HIS A 37 14.33 -12.09 4.04
N ALA A 38 15.14 -12.03 2.99
CA ALA A 38 15.80 -10.79 2.56
C ALA A 38 14.79 -9.72 2.11
N THR A 39 13.74 -10.14 1.40
CA THR A 39 12.64 -9.25 0.98
C THR A 39 11.88 -8.74 2.20
N GLN A 40 11.54 -9.62 3.15
CA GLN A 40 10.85 -9.24 4.37
C GLN A 40 11.67 -8.23 5.20
N MET A 41 12.96 -8.48 5.39
CA MET A 41 13.85 -7.51 6.08
C MET A 41 13.87 -6.14 5.40
N THR A 42 13.78 -6.09 4.07
CA THR A 42 13.71 -4.82 3.33
C THR A 42 12.40 -4.08 3.63
N TYR A 43 11.28 -4.79 3.72
CA TYR A 43 9.99 -4.20 4.11
C TYR A 43 10.02 -3.69 5.54
N ASP A 44 10.54 -4.49 6.48
CA ASP A 44 10.62 -4.12 7.89
C ASP A 44 11.48 -2.86 8.09
N HIS A 45 12.63 -2.78 7.42
CA HIS A 45 13.44 -1.56 7.42
C HIS A 45 12.71 -0.36 6.81
N GLY A 46 11.90 -0.57 5.77
CA GLY A 46 11.06 0.47 5.18
C GLY A 46 10.03 1.01 6.18
N HIS A 47 9.36 0.13 6.91
CA HIS A 47 8.41 0.52 7.96
C HIS A 47 9.10 1.31 9.09
N MET A 48 10.23 0.79 9.60
CA MET A 48 11.03 1.47 10.62
C MET A 48 11.49 2.86 10.17
N PHE A 49 11.95 2.97 8.92
CA PHE A 49 12.34 4.26 8.35
C PHE A 49 11.13 5.21 8.28
N GLY A 50 9.97 4.71 7.86
CA GLY A 50 8.72 5.47 7.85
C GLY A 50 8.37 6.04 9.22
N ASP A 51 8.49 5.24 10.28
CA ASP A 51 8.21 5.68 11.65
C ASP A 51 9.14 6.80 12.10
N ILE A 52 10.43 6.67 11.82
CA ILE A 52 11.43 7.70 12.11
C ILE A 52 11.14 8.97 11.30
N ALA A 53 10.87 8.83 10.00
CA ALA A 53 10.57 9.96 9.13
C ALA A 53 9.36 10.76 9.64
N ARG A 54 8.28 10.08 10.07
CA ARG A 54 7.11 10.74 10.66
C ARG A 54 7.46 11.51 11.93
N SER A 55 8.30 10.94 12.81
CA SER A 55 8.74 11.64 14.03
C SER A 55 9.56 12.91 13.77
N LEU A 56 10.25 12.99 12.62
CA LEU A 56 11.12 14.10 12.26
C LEU A 56 10.41 15.20 11.46
N ILE A 57 9.46 14.84 10.58
CA ILE A 57 8.75 15.78 9.70
C ILE A 57 7.71 16.61 10.48
N GLY A 58 7.18 16.07 11.57
CA GLY A 58 6.24 16.76 12.46
C GLY A 58 4.88 16.06 12.57
N GLU A 59 3.92 16.73 13.21
CA GLU A 59 2.62 16.14 13.52
C GLU A 59 1.69 16.05 12.29
N GLY A 60 1.09 14.88 12.09
CA GLY A 60 0.17 14.61 10.99
C GLY A 60 -0.54 13.28 11.20
N PRO A 61 -1.80 13.12 10.78
CA PRO A 61 -2.47 11.84 10.82
C PRO A 61 -1.81 10.90 9.82
N LEU A 62 -1.69 9.63 10.22
CA LEU A 62 -1.34 8.52 9.35
C LEU A 62 -2.64 7.82 8.93
N ILE A 63 -2.82 7.63 7.63
CA ILE A 63 -4.00 6.96 7.07
C ILE A 63 -3.64 5.49 6.82
N GLU A 64 -4.12 4.58 7.67
CA GLU A 64 -3.68 3.16 7.71
C GLU A 64 -4.68 2.17 7.10
N HIS A 65 -5.69 2.64 6.37
CA HIS A 65 -6.76 1.80 5.82
C HIS A 65 -6.36 1.04 4.54
N VAL A 66 -5.18 0.41 4.52
CA VAL A 66 -4.56 -0.20 3.32
C VAL A 66 -5.46 -1.25 2.64
N ASP A 67 -6.30 -1.95 3.42
CA ASP A 67 -7.22 -2.97 2.92
C ASP A 67 -8.60 -2.43 2.51
N ASP A 68 -8.95 -1.20 2.90
CA ASP A 68 -10.18 -0.50 2.52
C ASP A 68 -9.87 0.80 1.79
N ILE A 69 -9.78 0.69 0.47
CA ILE A 69 -9.52 1.82 -0.43
C ILE A 69 -10.61 2.88 -0.31
N GLY A 70 -11.87 2.47 -0.12
CA GLY A 70 -13.00 3.40 -0.02
C GLY A 70 -12.87 4.28 1.21
N LEU A 71 -12.54 3.66 2.35
CA LEU A 71 -12.29 4.36 3.60
C LEU A 71 -11.05 5.26 3.51
N THR A 72 -9.94 4.76 2.95
CA THR A 72 -8.71 5.53 2.73
C THR A 72 -8.97 6.81 1.93
N ILE A 73 -9.71 6.73 0.82
CA ILE A 73 -10.05 7.89 -0.01
C ILE A 73 -10.93 8.87 0.75
N SER A 74 -11.94 8.38 1.48
CA SER A 74 -12.85 9.22 2.25
C SER A 74 -12.13 9.99 3.35
N GLU A 75 -11.29 9.30 4.12
CA GLU A 75 -10.49 9.90 5.19
C GLU A 75 -9.49 10.91 4.64
N THR A 76 -8.75 10.55 3.58
CA THR A 76 -7.83 11.46 2.89
C THR A 76 -8.53 12.75 2.50
N LYS A 77 -9.69 12.67 1.83
CA LYS A 77 -10.47 13.85 1.42
C LYS A 77 -10.90 14.72 2.59
N ASN A 78 -11.28 14.10 3.72
CA ASN A 78 -11.70 14.85 4.90
C ASN A 78 -10.52 15.59 5.53
N LEU A 79 -9.36 14.93 5.64
CA LEU A 79 -8.17 15.49 6.27
C LEU A 79 -7.45 16.54 5.39
N MET A 80 -7.55 16.41 4.05
CA MET A 80 -7.03 17.40 3.10
C MET A 80 -7.66 18.79 3.26
N ARG A 81 -8.81 18.91 3.93
CA ARG A 81 -9.42 20.21 4.24
C ARG A 81 -8.63 21.01 5.29
N SER A 82 -7.76 20.34 6.04
CA SER A 82 -6.86 20.99 7.00
C SER A 82 -5.49 21.21 6.36
N ASN A 83 -4.88 22.38 6.58
CA ASN A 83 -3.56 22.71 6.04
C ASN A 83 -2.43 22.10 6.90
N ARG A 84 -2.45 20.77 7.06
CA ARG A 84 -1.47 20.00 7.85
C ARG A 84 -0.85 18.89 6.99
N THR A 85 0.32 18.41 7.40
CA THR A 85 0.96 17.24 6.79
C THR A 85 0.06 16.00 6.96
N LEU A 86 -0.13 15.23 5.89
CA LEU A 86 -0.81 13.93 5.91
C LEU A 86 0.20 12.85 5.53
N PHE A 87 0.24 11.77 6.31
CA PHE A 87 1.08 10.62 6.01
C PHE A 87 0.25 9.51 5.37
N GLU A 88 0.81 8.90 4.32
CA GLU A 88 0.17 7.86 3.50
C GLU A 88 -1.24 8.21 2.98
N PRO A 89 -1.49 9.44 2.44
CA PRO A 89 -2.78 9.75 1.84
C PRO A 89 -3.05 8.86 0.61
N ALA A 90 -4.32 8.67 0.28
CA ALA A 90 -4.72 8.03 -0.97
C ALA A 90 -4.10 8.75 -2.17
N PHE A 91 -3.44 7.99 -3.05
CA PHE A 91 -2.81 8.47 -4.29
C PHE A 91 -3.74 8.36 -5.50
#